data_AF-A0A2V1IUE4-F1
#
_entry.id   AF-A0A2V1IUE4-F1
#
_cell.length_a   1.000
_cell.length_b   1.000
_cell.length_c   1.000
_cell.angle_alpha   90.00
_cell.angle_beta   90.00
_cell.angle_gamma   90.00
#
_symmetry.space_group_name_H-M   'P 1'
#
loop_
_entity.id
_entity.type
_entity.pdbx_description
1 polymer ?
#
loop_
_entity_poly.entity_id
_entity_poly.type
_entity_poly.pdbx_seq_one_letter_code
_entity_poly.pdbx_strand_id
1 'polypeptide(L)'
;MPIRSISQLKAWFRRGKYPTEEQFADWLDSYVHKEESKIPIAQVEGLPEQLNGKYAATAGQELERQHRELKSDYDAHKRSSAEQFDNIAENIEELEATDERQQEEIDALEVEVENIHKKDAAQDKEIAALHKKDSDQQAEIDTATANLEHLRKRLHPTAVFGSLESTFSALGANYSTFWALANTLKTFLEAKDTADSTINRWQEIETFLQGITDAETLSGLLEQLEKDITAAYDRAIAAAVKVESDRAKGAEATLQTNIDGERQRAEAAETALGKRITDTKTGLQQTDAEIRQDIAAVRQTIFAIQADSAGRVIPLVMTVEPPRRITYGNPVKQYIKASLLPQFAVQNVLWLSDGKAVDVEPDGEVEVLGLGKSRVHVIPTENTALHQTVTVEVVRPSLIKSGHASLLLAGANVLLFT
;
A
#
# COMPACT_ATOMS: atom_id res chain seq x y z
N MET A 1 51.15 -49.52 28.22
CA MET A 1 50.84 -49.52 29.67
C MET A 1 51.84 -50.43 30.33
N PRO A 2 52.44 -50.05 31.47
CA PRO A 2 53.42 -50.92 32.13
C PRO A 2 52.76 -52.26 32.48
N ILE A 3 53.40 -53.37 32.10
CA ILE A 3 52.88 -54.73 32.25
C ILE A 3 52.79 -55.12 33.75
N ARG A 4 53.54 -54.43 34.62
CA ARG A 4 53.71 -54.73 36.05
C ARG A 4 53.53 -53.47 36.89
N SER A 5 53.02 -53.63 38.12
CA SER A 5 52.77 -52.47 38.99
C SER A 5 54.06 -51.88 39.56
N ILE A 6 54.08 -50.57 39.83
CA ILE A 6 55.22 -49.88 40.46
C ILE A 6 55.59 -50.50 41.82
N SER A 7 54.61 -51.04 42.56
CA SER A 7 54.84 -51.75 43.82
C SER A 7 55.58 -53.07 43.63
N GLN A 8 55.29 -53.81 42.55
CA GLN A 8 56.00 -55.04 42.18
C GLN A 8 57.43 -54.73 41.73
N LEU A 9 57.62 -53.70 40.90
CA LEU A 9 58.93 -53.23 40.44
C LEU A 9 59.81 -52.81 41.62
N LYS A 10 59.28 -52.00 42.55
CA LYS A 10 60.01 -51.58 43.78
C LYS A 10 60.40 -52.75 44.70
N ALA A 11 59.62 -53.84 44.71
CA ALA A 11 59.95 -55.01 45.51
C ALA A 11 61.17 -55.78 44.97
N TRP A 12 61.41 -55.72 43.65
CA TRP A 12 62.53 -56.39 43.00
C TRP A 12 63.88 -55.73 43.26
N PHE A 13 63.91 -54.42 43.53
CA PHE A 13 65.13 -53.66 43.83
C PHE A 13 65.37 -53.43 45.34
N ARG A 14 64.70 -54.18 46.21
CA ARG A 14 65.02 -54.18 47.65
C ARG A 14 66.36 -54.88 47.89
N ARG A 15 67.13 -54.42 48.88
CA ARG A 15 68.49 -54.91 49.20
C ARG A 15 68.52 -56.44 49.26
N GLY A 16 69.28 -57.07 48.36
CA GLY A 16 69.49 -58.52 48.32
C GLY A 16 68.62 -59.30 47.33
N LYS A 17 67.79 -58.65 46.49
CA LYS A 17 67.14 -59.29 45.34
C LYS A 17 67.53 -58.56 44.05
N TYR A 18 67.79 -59.31 42.98
CA TYR A 18 68.12 -58.79 41.66
C TYR A 18 67.02 -59.21 40.68
N PRO A 19 66.43 -58.28 39.91
CA PRO A 19 65.45 -58.61 38.89
C PRO A 19 66.08 -59.43 37.76
N THR A 20 65.27 -60.24 37.07
CA THR A 20 65.68 -60.91 35.82
C THR A 20 65.78 -59.90 34.67
N GLU A 21 66.41 -60.28 33.55
CA GLU A 21 66.59 -59.42 32.37
C GLU A 21 65.25 -58.87 31.84
N GLU A 22 64.23 -59.72 31.74
CA GLU A 22 62.86 -59.31 31.35
C GLU A 22 62.24 -58.32 32.36
N GLN A 23 62.48 -58.52 33.66
CA GLN A 23 61.98 -57.62 34.71
C GLN A 23 62.67 -56.26 34.70
N PHE A 24 63.92 -56.20 34.21
CA PHE A 24 64.67 -54.96 34.04
C PHE A 24 64.22 -54.20 32.79
N ALA A 25 63.93 -54.90 31.69
CA ALA A 25 63.36 -54.30 30.47
C ALA A 25 61.96 -53.72 30.73
N ASP A 26 61.10 -54.47 31.44
CA ASP A 26 59.76 -54.00 31.86
C ASP A 26 59.83 -52.73 32.72
N TRP A 27 60.90 -52.58 33.51
CA TRP A 27 61.13 -51.39 34.32
C TRP A 27 61.57 -50.19 33.47
N LEU A 28 62.50 -50.38 32.52
CA LEU A 28 62.94 -49.32 31.62
C LEU A 28 61.82 -48.84 30.70
N ASP A 29 61.01 -49.75 30.17
CA ASP A 29 59.88 -49.44 29.28
C ASP A 29 58.70 -48.77 30.03
N SER A 30 58.68 -48.88 31.38
CA SER A 30 57.74 -48.14 32.22
C SER A 30 58.09 -46.65 32.38
N TYR A 31 59.29 -46.23 31.96
CA TYR A 31 59.77 -44.86 32.11
C TYR A 31 59.44 -44.02 30.87
N VAL A 32 58.78 -42.89 31.09
CA VAL A 32 58.30 -42.01 30.01
C VAL A 32 59.30 -40.87 29.83
N HIS A 33 59.85 -40.69 28.62
CA HIS A 33 60.87 -39.67 28.35
C HIS A 33 60.25 -38.34 27.92
N LYS A 34 60.70 -37.25 28.55
CA LYS A 34 60.14 -35.89 28.38
C LYS A 34 60.15 -35.40 26.92
N GLU A 35 61.09 -35.84 26.11
CA GLU A 35 61.29 -35.34 24.74
C GLU A 35 60.82 -36.30 23.65
N GLU A 36 60.72 -37.60 23.93
CA GLU A 36 60.40 -38.63 22.92
C GLU A 36 59.00 -39.22 23.10
N SER A 37 58.39 -39.09 24.28
CA SER A 37 57.11 -39.72 24.59
C SER A 37 55.96 -38.71 24.66
N LYS A 38 54.92 -38.89 23.84
CA LYS A 38 53.65 -38.16 23.96
C LYS A 38 52.76 -38.87 25.00
N ILE A 39 52.42 -38.19 26.09
CA ILE A 39 51.54 -38.71 27.14
C ILE A 39 50.07 -38.43 26.74
N PRO A 40 49.24 -39.46 26.48
CA PRO A 40 47.81 -39.27 26.30
C PRO A 40 47.18 -38.72 27.58
N ILE A 41 46.21 -37.80 27.47
CA ILE A 41 45.50 -37.18 28.60
C ILE A 41 44.94 -38.23 29.59
N ALA A 42 44.49 -39.38 29.10
CA ALA A 42 43.94 -40.47 29.91
C ALA A 42 44.99 -41.18 30.80
N GLN A 43 46.29 -41.00 30.55
CA GLN A 43 47.37 -41.57 31.38
C GLN A 43 47.74 -40.71 32.58
N VAL A 44 47.24 -39.47 32.65
CA VAL A 44 47.47 -38.57 33.77
C VAL A 44 46.22 -38.51 34.62
N GLU A 45 46.28 -39.19 35.77
CA GLU A 45 45.20 -39.24 36.75
C GLU A 45 44.81 -37.82 37.20
N GLY A 46 43.52 -37.49 37.11
CA GLY A 46 42.97 -36.19 37.52
C GLY A 46 43.19 -35.04 36.53
N LEU A 47 43.94 -35.25 35.43
CA LEU A 47 44.20 -34.20 34.43
C LEU A 47 42.93 -33.78 33.67
N PRO A 48 42.02 -34.69 33.24
CA PRO A 48 40.76 -34.32 32.64
C PRO A 48 39.89 -33.46 33.58
N GLU A 49 39.80 -33.84 34.86
CA GLU A 49 39.04 -33.11 35.86
C GLU A 49 39.63 -31.72 36.13
N GLN A 50 40.96 -31.60 36.18
CA GLN A 50 41.63 -30.30 36.35
C GLN A 50 41.51 -29.41 35.12
N LEU A 51 41.54 -29.96 33.91
CA LEU A 51 41.29 -29.22 32.66
C LEU A 51 39.85 -28.73 32.58
N ASN A 52 38.88 -29.57 32.95
CA ASN A 52 37.47 -29.19 33.03
C ASN A 52 37.24 -28.16 34.17
N GLY A 53 37.97 -28.25 35.27
CA GLY A 53 37.95 -27.25 36.35
C GLY A 53 38.60 -25.91 35.98
N LYS A 54 39.43 -25.86 34.93
CA LYS A 54 39.95 -24.62 34.32
C LYS A 54 38.98 -23.99 33.33
N TYR A 55 37.96 -24.72 32.88
CA TYR A 55 36.84 -24.10 32.18
C TYR A 55 36.12 -23.20 33.19
N ALA A 56 36.07 -21.89 32.93
CA ALA A 56 35.48 -20.94 33.87
C ALA A 56 34.01 -21.33 34.08
N ALA A 57 33.65 -21.83 35.26
CA ALA A 57 32.29 -22.25 35.57
C ALA A 57 31.26 -21.13 35.33
N THR A 58 31.70 -19.87 35.47
CA THR A 58 30.93 -18.67 35.14
C THR A 58 30.58 -18.56 33.66
N ALA A 59 31.50 -18.92 32.75
CA ALA A 59 31.23 -18.93 31.31
C ALA A 59 30.22 -20.03 30.92
N GLY A 60 30.30 -21.20 31.57
CA GLY A 60 29.30 -22.27 31.40
C GLY A 60 27.91 -21.86 31.90
N GLN A 61 27.83 -21.23 33.07
CA GLN A 61 26.57 -20.73 33.62
C GLN A 61 25.96 -19.62 32.77
N GLU A 62 26.78 -18.71 32.24
CA GLU A 62 26.31 -17.64 31.36
C GLU A 62 25.81 -18.19 30.02
N LEU A 63 26.49 -19.19 29.44
CA LEU A 63 26.02 -19.86 28.23
C LEU A 63 24.69 -20.59 28.46
N GLU A 64 24.52 -21.26 29.60
CA GLU A 64 23.24 -21.87 29.96
C GLU A 64 22.12 -20.83 30.14
N ARG A 65 22.44 -19.67 30.74
CA ARG A 65 21.49 -18.57 30.90
C ARG A 65 21.04 -18.05 29.54
N GLN A 66 21.99 -17.77 28.64
CA GLN A 66 21.71 -17.33 27.28
C GLN A 66 20.91 -18.36 26.49
N HIS A 67 21.22 -19.65 26.63
CA HIS A 67 20.45 -20.71 25.99
C HIS A 67 19.01 -20.76 26.51
N ARG A 68 18.79 -20.61 27.82
CA ARG A 68 17.43 -20.60 28.39
C ARG A 68 16.63 -19.39 27.92
N GLU A 69 17.26 -18.23 27.88
CA GLU A 69 16.66 -16.98 27.40
C GLU A 69 16.29 -17.11 25.91
N LEU A 70 17.23 -17.54 25.07
CA LEU A 70 16.99 -17.76 23.64
C LEU A 70 15.88 -18.78 23.39
N LYS A 71 15.80 -19.84 24.21
CA LYS A 71 14.72 -20.82 24.11
C LYS A 71 13.36 -20.21 24.47
N SER A 72 13.32 -19.41 25.53
CA SER A 72 12.10 -18.69 25.93
C SER A 72 11.63 -17.74 24.82
N ASP A 73 12.55 -16.96 24.26
CA ASP A 73 12.25 -16.01 23.18
C ASP A 73 11.80 -16.74 21.91
N TYR A 74 12.44 -17.85 21.57
CA TYR A 74 12.03 -18.69 20.45
C TYR A 74 10.62 -19.27 20.65
N ASP A 75 10.32 -19.79 21.84
CA ASP A 75 9.00 -20.33 22.15
C ASP A 75 7.93 -19.23 22.15
N ALA A 76 8.25 -18.02 22.62
CA ALA A 76 7.37 -16.86 22.58
C ALA A 76 7.11 -16.41 21.14
N HIS A 77 8.16 -16.27 20.33
CA HIS A 77 8.04 -15.93 18.91
C HIS A 77 7.24 -16.97 18.15
N LYS A 78 7.46 -18.27 18.41
CA LYS A 78 6.71 -19.35 17.76
C LYS A 78 5.21 -19.27 18.08
N ARG A 79 4.84 -18.95 19.32
CA ARG A 79 3.42 -18.74 19.70
C ARG A 79 2.85 -17.51 19.00
N SER A 80 3.55 -16.38 19.03
CA SER A 80 3.10 -15.15 18.39
C SER A 80 2.93 -15.32 16.87
N SER A 81 3.84 -16.03 16.21
CA SER A 81 3.70 -16.34 14.79
C SER A 81 2.50 -17.25 14.52
N ALA A 82 2.23 -18.24 15.37
CA ALA A 82 1.05 -19.10 15.21
C ALA A 82 -0.24 -18.27 15.32
N GLU A 83 -0.36 -17.41 16.32
CA GLU A 83 -1.50 -16.50 16.47
C GLU A 83 -1.65 -15.55 15.27
N GLN A 84 -0.55 -15.04 14.73
CA GLN A 84 -0.58 -14.22 13.50
C GLN A 84 -1.07 -15.02 12.30
N PHE A 85 -0.63 -16.27 12.14
CA PHE A 85 -1.10 -17.12 11.04
C PHE A 85 -2.59 -17.45 11.17
N ASP A 86 -3.07 -17.72 12.38
CA ASP A 86 -4.49 -17.98 12.64
C ASP A 86 -5.33 -16.72 12.32
N ASN A 87 -4.92 -15.54 12.78
CA ASN A 87 -5.59 -14.28 12.46
C ASN A 87 -5.59 -13.99 10.94
N ILE A 88 -4.49 -14.29 10.24
CA ILE A 88 -4.43 -14.13 8.78
C ILE A 88 -5.39 -15.10 8.09
N ALA A 89 -5.46 -16.36 8.56
CA ALA A 89 -6.39 -17.35 8.00
C ALA A 89 -7.86 -16.93 8.18
N GLU A 90 -8.23 -16.45 9.37
CA GLU A 90 -9.59 -15.94 9.63
C GLU A 90 -9.92 -14.73 8.74
N ASN A 91 -9.01 -13.76 8.63
CA ASN A 91 -9.21 -12.61 7.76
C ASN A 91 -9.34 -13.00 6.28
N ILE A 92 -8.61 -14.02 5.82
CA ILE A 92 -8.72 -14.52 4.44
C ILE A 92 -10.11 -15.15 4.23
N GLU A 93 -10.59 -15.97 5.17
CA GLU A 93 -11.92 -16.58 5.09
C GLU A 93 -13.04 -15.52 5.06
N GLU A 94 -12.93 -14.47 5.88
CA GLU A 94 -13.88 -13.35 5.87
C GLU A 94 -13.86 -12.57 4.53
N LEU A 95 -12.67 -12.37 3.96
CA LEU A 95 -12.51 -11.70 2.67
C LEU A 95 -13.10 -12.56 1.53
N GLU A 96 -12.82 -13.85 1.51
CA GLU A 96 -13.38 -14.79 0.52
C GLU A 96 -14.92 -14.81 0.59
N ALA A 97 -15.49 -14.89 1.79
CA ALA A 97 -16.95 -14.84 1.97
C ALA A 97 -17.57 -13.50 1.56
N THR A 98 -16.81 -12.40 1.66
CA THR A 98 -17.26 -11.09 1.20
C THR A 98 -17.19 -10.98 -0.33
N ASP A 99 -16.13 -11.50 -0.93
CA ASP A 99 -15.93 -11.53 -2.39
C ASP A 99 -17.03 -12.36 -3.08
N GLU A 100 -17.36 -13.53 -2.51
CA GLU A 100 -18.48 -14.35 -3.00
C GLU A 100 -19.81 -13.58 -2.97
N ARG A 101 -20.12 -12.88 -1.87
CA ARG A 101 -21.34 -12.08 -1.75
C ARG A 101 -21.38 -10.92 -2.74
N GLN A 102 -20.25 -10.25 -2.94
CA GLN A 102 -20.15 -9.16 -3.91
C GLN A 102 -20.32 -9.68 -5.34
N GLN A 103 -19.78 -10.86 -5.66
CA GLN A 103 -19.97 -11.47 -6.96
C GLN A 103 -21.45 -11.83 -7.20
N GLU A 104 -22.15 -12.36 -6.21
CA GLU A 104 -23.61 -12.61 -6.31
C GLU A 104 -24.41 -11.32 -6.56
N GLU A 105 -24.04 -10.21 -5.91
CA GLU A 105 -24.68 -8.91 -6.13
C GLU A 105 -24.41 -8.35 -7.54
N ILE A 106 -23.17 -8.50 -8.03
CA ILE A 106 -22.80 -8.12 -9.40
C ILE A 106 -23.61 -8.92 -10.43
N ASP A 107 -23.70 -10.24 -10.26
CA ASP A 107 -24.45 -11.12 -11.16
C ASP A 107 -25.94 -10.73 -11.19
N ALA A 108 -26.52 -10.42 -10.03
CA ALA A 108 -27.90 -9.96 -9.93
C ALA A 108 -28.12 -8.62 -10.65
N LEU A 109 -27.21 -7.66 -10.46
CA LEU A 109 -27.26 -6.36 -11.13
C LEU A 109 -27.09 -6.49 -12.65
N GLU A 110 -26.24 -7.39 -13.13
CA GLU A 110 -26.04 -7.63 -14.56
C GLU A 110 -27.33 -8.14 -15.22
N VAL A 111 -28.05 -9.05 -14.54
CA VAL A 111 -29.38 -9.52 -14.99
C VAL A 111 -30.39 -8.36 -15.03
N GLU A 112 -30.38 -7.47 -14.04
CA GLU A 112 -31.27 -6.31 -14.03
C GLU A 112 -30.97 -5.34 -15.17
N VAL A 113 -29.69 -5.06 -15.44
CA VAL A 113 -29.25 -4.24 -16.58
C VAL A 113 -29.69 -4.86 -17.90
N GLU A 114 -29.57 -6.18 -18.07
CA GLU A 114 -30.03 -6.86 -19.28
C GLU A 114 -31.55 -6.70 -19.48
N ASN A 115 -32.33 -6.76 -18.39
CA ASN A 115 -33.77 -6.54 -18.43
C ASN A 115 -34.12 -5.09 -18.80
N ILE A 116 -33.37 -4.10 -18.29
CA ILE A 116 -33.53 -2.69 -18.67
C ILE A 116 -33.26 -2.51 -20.16
N HIS A 117 -32.15 -3.04 -20.69
CA HIS A 117 -31.85 -2.97 -22.13
C HIS A 117 -32.95 -3.59 -23.00
N LYS A 118 -33.54 -4.71 -22.57
CA LYS A 118 -34.68 -5.32 -23.29
C LYS A 118 -35.90 -4.42 -23.29
N LYS A 119 -36.17 -3.75 -22.18
CA LYS A 119 -37.29 -2.81 -22.04
C LYS A 119 -37.08 -1.56 -22.89
N ASP A 120 -35.89 -0.97 -22.85
CA ASP A 120 -35.53 0.20 -23.65
C ASP A 120 -35.65 -0.11 -25.14
N ALA A 121 -35.13 -1.26 -25.59
CA ALA A 121 -35.26 -1.70 -26.97
C ALA A 121 -36.72 -1.93 -27.41
N ALA A 122 -37.61 -2.29 -26.48
CA ALA A 122 -39.05 -2.40 -26.75
C ALA A 122 -39.70 -1.02 -26.85
N GLN A 123 -39.35 -0.09 -25.95
CA GLN A 123 -39.84 1.29 -25.96
C GLN A 123 -39.40 2.04 -27.23
N ASP A 124 -38.15 1.86 -27.67
CA ASP A 124 -37.65 2.46 -28.91
C ASP A 124 -38.46 2.02 -30.14
N LYS A 125 -38.85 0.74 -30.18
CA LYS A 125 -39.72 0.22 -31.25
C LYS A 125 -41.11 0.84 -31.20
N GLU A 126 -41.67 1.04 -30.01
CA GLU A 126 -42.97 1.68 -29.82
C GLU A 126 -42.93 3.15 -30.24
N ILE A 127 -41.90 3.90 -29.81
CA ILE A 127 -41.69 5.30 -30.20
C ILE A 127 -41.54 5.42 -31.72
N ALA A 128 -40.75 4.54 -32.35
CA ALA A 128 -40.58 4.53 -33.80
C ALA A 128 -41.92 4.27 -34.53
N ALA A 129 -42.77 3.38 -33.99
CA ALA A 129 -44.09 3.13 -34.55
C ALA A 129 -45.03 4.33 -34.40
N LEU A 130 -45.00 5.02 -33.25
CA LEU A 130 -45.77 6.24 -33.01
C LEU A 130 -45.33 7.37 -33.95
N HIS A 131 -44.03 7.61 -34.09
CA HIS A 131 -43.51 8.63 -35.02
C HIS A 131 -43.95 8.38 -36.47
N LYS A 132 -43.98 7.11 -36.90
CA LYS A 132 -44.49 6.77 -38.23
C LYS A 132 -45.98 7.13 -38.36
N LYS A 133 -46.79 6.79 -37.37
CA LYS A 133 -48.22 7.10 -37.36
C LYS A 133 -48.47 8.61 -37.39
N ASP A 134 -47.74 9.38 -36.59
CA ASP A 134 -47.85 10.84 -36.58
C ASP A 134 -47.45 11.44 -37.94
N SER A 135 -46.39 10.91 -38.56
CA SER A 135 -45.98 11.31 -39.91
C SER A 135 -47.06 11.02 -40.96
N ASP A 136 -47.71 9.86 -40.89
CA ASP A 136 -48.79 9.48 -41.80
C ASP A 136 -50.01 10.40 -41.60
N GLN A 137 -50.37 10.68 -40.34
CA GLN A 137 -51.46 11.61 -40.01
C GLN A 137 -51.18 13.05 -40.46
N GLN A 138 -49.93 13.51 -40.34
CA GLN A 138 -49.54 14.84 -40.82
C GLN A 138 -49.70 14.94 -42.34
N ALA A 139 -49.35 13.89 -43.09
CA ALA A 139 -49.55 13.85 -44.54
C ALA A 139 -51.04 13.91 -44.93
N GLU A 140 -51.92 13.26 -44.16
CA GLU A 140 -53.37 13.35 -44.35
C GLU A 140 -53.90 14.79 -44.09
N ILE A 141 -53.43 15.44 -43.02
CA ILE A 141 -53.77 16.82 -42.69
C ILE A 141 -53.32 17.79 -43.79
N ASP A 142 -52.11 17.62 -44.31
CA ASP A 142 -51.58 18.46 -45.39
C ASP A 142 -52.43 18.32 -46.65
N THR A 143 -52.83 17.08 -46.98
CA THR A 143 -53.73 16.79 -48.10
C THR A 143 -55.10 17.44 -47.91
N ALA A 144 -55.69 17.32 -46.72
CA ALA A 144 -56.96 17.96 -46.38
C ALA A 144 -56.87 19.49 -46.49
N THR A 145 -55.77 20.07 -46.04
CA THR A 145 -55.51 21.52 -46.10
C THR A 145 -55.43 22.00 -47.55
N ALA A 146 -54.71 21.27 -48.41
CA ALA A 146 -54.63 21.58 -49.84
C ALA A 146 -56.02 21.50 -50.51
N ASN A 147 -56.82 20.49 -50.18
CA ASN A 147 -58.19 20.34 -50.69
C ASN A 147 -59.09 21.49 -50.24
N LEU A 148 -59.01 21.92 -48.98
CA LEU A 148 -59.73 23.08 -48.47
C LEU A 148 -59.34 24.36 -49.20
N GLU A 149 -58.05 24.54 -49.51
CA GLU A 149 -57.59 25.69 -50.28
C GLU A 149 -58.15 25.68 -51.71
N HIS A 150 -58.19 24.51 -52.36
CA HIS A 150 -58.85 24.34 -53.67
C HIS A 150 -60.33 24.71 -53.62
N LEU A 151 -61.06 24.27 -52.58
CA LEU A 151 -62.46 24.62 -52.39
C LEU A 151 -62.64 26.13 -52.16
N ARG A 152 -61.81 26.75 -51.30
CA ARG A 152 -61.82 28.20 -51.07
C ARG A 152 -61.58 28.99 -52.36
N LYS A 153 -60.63 28.58 -53.20
CA LYS A 153 -60.38 29.22 -54.50
C LYS A 153 -61.56 29.09 -55.48
N ARG A 154 -62.28 27.96 -55.45
CA ARG A 154 -63.49 27.76 -56.26
C ARG A 154 -64.70 28.54 -55.76
N LEU A 155 -64.81 28.73 -54.45
CA LEU A 155 -65.89 29.47 -53.80
C LEU A 155 -65.61 30.98 -53.72
N HIS A 156 -64.37 31.42 -53.93
CA HIS A 156 -64.04 32.84 -54.06
C HIS A 156 -64.84 33.44 -55.24
N PRO A 157 -65.32 34.71 -55.12
CA PRO A 157 -66.14 35.33 -56.14
C PRO A 157 -65.31 35.58 -57.40
N THR A 158 -65.29 34.59 -58.27
CA THR A 158 -64.92 34.72 -59.67
C THR A 158 -66.13 35.29 -60.43
N ALA A 159 -65.91 35.85 -61.62
CA ALA A 159 -66.96 36.44 -62.46
C ALA A 159 -68.20 35.53 -62.67
N VAL A 160 -68.04 34.22 -62.48
CA VAL A 160 -69.12 33.21 -62.53
C VAL A 160 -70.09 33.34 -61.34
N PHE A 161 -69.64 33.64 -60.12
CA PHE A 161 -70.53 33.87 -58.97
C PHE A 161 -71.34 35.17 -59.09
N GLY A 162 -70.75 36.23 -59.66
CA GLY A 162 -71.49 37.46 -59.97
C GLY A 162 -72.56 37.25 -61.06
N SER A 163 -72.33 36.31 -61.98
CA SER A 163 -73.36 35.87 -62.95
C SER A 163 -74.44 35.00 -62.29
N LEU A 164 -74.09 34.25 -61.25
CA LEU A 164 -75.03 33.47 -60.44
C LEU A 164 -75.90 34.39 -59.58
N GLU A 165 -75.33 35.42 -58.97
CA GLU A 165 -76.05 36.44 -58.22
C GLU A 165 -77.00 37.24 -59.11
N SER A 166 -76.59 37.60 -60.33
CA SER A 166 -77.46 38.27 -61.30
C SER A 166 -78.54 37.35 -61.86
N THR A 167 -78.25 36.06 -62.10
CA THR A 167 -79.27 35.08 -62.50
C THR A 167 -80.20 34.72 -61.36
N PHE A 168 -79.76 34.67 -60.10
CA PHE A 168 -80.63 34.49 -58.93
C PHE A 168 -81.49 35.72 -58.68
N SER A 169 -80.95 36.92 -58.89
CA SER A 169 -81.71 38.17 -58.85
C SER A 169 -82.75 38.23 -59.98
N ALA A 170 -82.40 37.78 -61.19
CA ALA A 170 -83.33 37.64 -62.31
C ALA A 170 -84.37 36.54 -62.07
N LEU A 171 -83.99 35.43 -61.44
CA LEU A 171 -84.91 34.38 -61.02
C LEU A 171 -85.84 34.88 -59.91
N GLY A 172 -85.36 35.69 -58.98
CA GLY A 172 -86.15 36.38 -57.95
C GLY A 172 -87.13 37.40 -58.54
N ALA A 173 -86.75 38.10 -59.61
CA ALA A 173 -87.65 38.95 -60.39
C ALA A 173 -88.68 38.15 -61.21
N ASN A 174 -88.32 36.96 -61.71
CA ASN A 174 -89.27 36.01 -62.30
C ASN A 174 -90.17 35.37 -61.23
N TYR A 175 -89.67 35.19 -60.01
CA TYR A 175 -90.46 34.71 -58.87
C TYR A 175 -91.40 35.79 -58.37
N SER A 176 -91.08 37.09 -58.46
CA SER A 176 -92.02 38.16 -58.12
C SER A 176 -93.16 38.31 -59.13
N THR A 177 -92.91 37.99 -60.41
CA THR A 177 -93.97 37.90 -61.44
C THR A 177 -94.80 36.61 -61.31
N PHE A 178 -94.19 35.47 -60.99
CA PHE A 178 -94.93 34.25 -60.62
C PHE A 178 -95.68 34.42 -59.29
N TRP A 179 -95.12 35.14 -58.32
CA TRP A 179 -95.77 35.50 -57.06
C TRP A 179 -96.94 36.45 -57.31
N ALA A 180 -96.85 37.41 -58.23
CA ALA A 180 -97.99 38.23 -58.64
C ALA A 180 -99.09 37.39 -59.30
N LEU A 181 -98.74 36.44 -60.18
CA LEU A 181 -99.67 35.48 -60.78
C LEU A 181 -100.28 34.56 -59.71
N ALA A 182 -99.47 34.04 -58.80
CA ALA A 182 -99.88 33.19 -57.70
C ALA A 182 -100.69 33.95 -56.64
N ASN A 183 -100.47 35.26 -56.45
CA ASN A 183 -101.29 36.10 -55.59
C ASN A 183 -102.64 36.40 -56.24
N THR A 184 -102.67 36.52 -57.58
CA THR A 184 -103.91 36.59 -58.36
C THR A 184 -104.68 35.26 -58.28
N LEU A 185 -103.97 34.12 -58.35
CA LEU A 185 -104.52 32.77 -58.14
C LEU A 185 -104.94 32.53 -56.68
N LYS A 186 -104.21 33.09 -55.71
CA LYS A 186 -104.53 33.07 -54.28
C LYS A 186 -105.79 33.89 -54.01
N THR A 187 -105.94 35.05 -54.62
CA THR A 187 -107.17 35.85 -54.55
C THR A 187 -108.36 35.10 -55.17
N PHE A 188 -108.10 34.27 -56.19
CA PHE A 188 -109.08 33.35 -56.78
C PHE A 188 -109.40 32.13 -55.89
N LEU A 189 -108.41 31.59 -55.16
CA LEU A 189 -108.55 30.44 -54.24
C LEU A 189 -109.05 30.82 -52.84
N GLU A 190 -108.88 32.08 -52.41
CA GLU A 190 -109.42 32.65 -51.17
C GLU A 190 -110.91 33.03 -51.30
N ALA A 191 -111.48 32.91 -52.51
CA ALA A 191 -112.92 32.80 -52.65
C ALA A 191 -113.36 31.51 -51.94
N LYS A 192 -114.13 31.66 -50.86
CA LYS A 192 -114.56 30.54 -49.99
C LYS A 192 -115.13 29.37 -50.81
N ASP A 193 -114.36 28.29 -50.91
CA ASP A 193 -114.87 26.99 -51.31
C ASP A 193 -114.81 26.03 -50.11
N THR A 194 -115.97 25.68 -49.59
CA THR A 194 -116.18 25.01 -48.30
C THR A 194 -116.11 23.48 -48.38
N ALA A 195 -115.39 22.89 -49.32
CA ALA A 195 -115.43 21.44 -49.55
C ALA A 195 -114.08 20.68 -49.63
N ASP A 196 -112.91 21.32 -49.55
CA ASP A 196 -111.64 20.62 -49.81
C ASP A 196 -110.82 20.30 -48.54
N SER A 197 -110.74 19.00 -48.21
CA SER A 197 -110.00 18.45 -47.06
C SER A 197 -108.46 18.49 -47.18
N THR A 198 -107.94 18.80 -48.37
CA THR A 198 -106.49 18.88 -48.62
C THR A 198 -105.89 20.15 -48.02
N ILE A 199 -106.66 21.24 -48.02
CA ILE A 199 -106.25 22.54 -47.47
C ILE A 199 -106.06 22.48 -45.95
N ASN A 200 -106.91 21.72 -45.24
CA ASN A 200 -106.83 21.57 -43.79
C ASN A 200 -105.57 20.78 -43.35
N ARG A 201 -105.08 19.83 -44.17
CA ARG A 201 -103.83 19.09 -43.90
C ARG A 201 -102.59 19.98 -43.94
N TRP A 202 -102.58 20.97 -44.83
CA TRP A 202 -101.48 21.94 -44.93
C TRP A 202 -101.48 22.91 -43.76
N GLN A 203 -102.66 23.31 -43.24
CA GLN A 203 -102.75 24.10 -42.02
C GLN A 203 -102.24 23.33 -40.79
N GLU A 204 -102.48 22.02 -40.69
CA GLU A 204 -101.91 21.18 -39.61
C GLU A 204 -100.37 21.10 -39.67
N ILE A 205 -99.80 20.97 -40.88
CA ILE A 205 -98.35 20.96 -41.09
C ILE A 205 -97.74 22.33 -40.80
N GLU A 206 -98.42 23.40 -41.16
CA GLU A 206 -98.01 24.78 -40.83
C GLU A 206 -98.08 25.02 -39.31
N THR A 207 -99.10 24.52 -38.63
CA THR A 207 -99.23 24.60 -37.17
C THR A 207 -98.14 23.80 -36.45
N PHE A 208 -97.72 22.66 -37.02
CA PHE A 208 -96.58 21.87 -36.51
C PHE A 208 -95.25 22.61 -36.67
N LEU A 209 -95.02 23.28 -37.80
CA LEU A 209 -93.82 24.08 -38.04
C LEU A 209 -93.80 25.38 -37.24
N GLN A 210 -94.97 25.97 -36.95
CA GLN A 210 -95.13 27.14 -36.08
C GLN A 210 -95.01 26.82 -34.59
N GLY A 211 -95.13 25.54 -34.20
CA GLY A 211 -94.86 25.07 -32.84
C GLY A 211 -93.38 25.13 -32.42
N ILE A 212 -92.48 25.33 -33.39
CA ILE A 212 -91.10 25.74 -33.15
C ILE A 212 -91.10 27.28 -33.14
N THR A 213 -91.29 27.88 -31.96
CA THR A 213 -91.27 29.34 -31.83
C THR A 213 -89.86 29.90 -32.05
N ASP A 214 -89.75 31.16 -32.50
CA ASP A 214 -88.48 31.85 -32.82
C ASP A 214 -87.42 31.89 -31.69
N ALA A 215 -87.77 31.46 -30.47
CA ALA A 215 -86.82 31.27 -29.38
C ALA A 215 -86.00 29.97 -29.48
N GLU A 216 -86.42 28.97 -30.25
CA GLU A 216 -85.78 27.65 -30.37
C GLU A 216 -85.70 27.20 -31.82
N THR A 217 -85.08 28.01 -32.69
CA THR A 217 -84.69 27.52 -34.02
C THR A 217 -83.72 26.33 -33.87
N LEU A 218 -83.78 25.34 -34.76
CA LEU A 218 -82.81 24.22 -34.78
C LEU A 218 -81.35 24.72 -34.73
N SER A 219 -81.07 25.84 -35.41
CA SER A 219 -79.78 26.52 -35.38
C SER A 219 -79.40 27.02 -33.98
N GLY A 220 -80.34 27.62 -33.24
CA GLY A 220 -80.10 28.10 -31.87
C GLY A 220 -79.87 26.96 -30.87
N LEU A 221 -80.60 25.85 -31.00
CA LEU A 221 -80.36 24.65 -30.19
C LEU A 221 -78.99 24.02 -30.47
N LEU A 222 -78.56 23.99 -31.73
CA LEU A 222 -77.22 23.51 -32.10
C LEU A 222 -76.11 24.43 -31.59
N GLU A 223 -76.28 25.75 -31.67
CA GLU A 223 -75.31 26.72 -31.12
C GLU A 223 -75.21 26.62 -29.59
N GLN A 224 -76.34 26.41 -28.90
CA GLN A 224 -76.36 26.21 -27.45
C GLN A 224 -75.70 24.88 -27.05
N LEU A 225 -75.98 23.80 -27.78
CA LEU A 225 -75.34 22.50 -27.57
C LEU A 225 -73.81 22.58 -27.79
N GLU A 226 -73.36 23.29 -28.82
CA GLU A 226 -71.94 23.53 -29.07
C GLU A 226 -71.28 24.28 -27.90
N LYS A 227 -71.95 25.33 -27.38
CA LYS A 227 -71.48 26.07 -26.18
C LYS A 227 -71.40 25.17 -24.95
N ASP A 228 -72.43 24.36 -24.70
CA ASP A 228 -72.47 23.48 -23.53
C ASP A 228 -71.41 22.36 -23.62
N ILE A 229 -71.21 21.77 -24.80
CA ILE A 229 -70.15 20.78 -25.05
C ILE A 229 -68.77 21.43 -24.84
N THR A 230 -68.54 22.61 -25.39
CA THR A 230 -67.26 23.33 -25.24
C THR A 230 -66.99 23.64 -23.77
N ALA A 231 -67.99 24.17 -23.05
CA ALA A 231 -67.88 24.48 -21.63
C ALA A 231 -67.68 23.21 -20.77
N ALA A 232 -68.30 22.08 -21.12
CA ALA A 232 -68.08 20.81 -20.43
C ALA A 232 -66.66 20.28 -20.68
N TYR A 233 -66.17 20.38 -21.92
CA TYR A 233 -64.82 19.97 -22.30
C TYR A 233 -63.75 20.81 -21.60
N ASP A 234 -63.90 22.14 -21.58
CA ASP A 234 -62.97 23.04 -20.88
C ASP A 234 -62.90 22.75 -19.38
N ARG A 235 -64.05 22.48 -18.74
CA ARG A 235 -64.07 22.07 -17.33
C ARG A 235 -63.37 20.74 -17.10
N ALA A 236 -63.55 19.77 -17.99
CA ALA A 236 -62.89 18.47 -17.89
C ALA A 236 -61.36 18.59 -18.04
N ILE A 237 -60.90 19.39 -19.01
CA ILE A 237 -59.47 19.70 -19.17
C ILE A 237 -58.93 20.40 -17.94
N ALA A 238 -59.59 21.46 -17.46
CA ALA A 238 -59.14 22.20 -16.29
C ALA A 238 -59.04 21.31 -15.04
N ALA A 239 -60.01 20.40 -14.85
CA ALA A 239 -59.98 19.42 -13.78
C ALA A 239 -58.81 18.44 -13.91
N ALA A 240 -58.59 17.88 -15.12
CA ALA A 240 -57.49 16.96 -15.38
C ALA A 240 -56.12 17.63 -15.16
N VAL A 241 -55.94 18.85 -15.68
CA VAL A 241 -54.72 19.66 -15.49
C VAL A 241 -54.49 19.94 -14.00
N LYS A 242 -55.54 20.25 -13.24
CA LYS A 242 -55.43 20.48 -11.79
C LYS A 242 -54.98 19.22 -11.05
N VAL A 243 -55.58 18.07 -11.35
CA VAL A 243 -55.19 16.77 -10.75
C VAL A 243 -53.72 16.48 -11.02
N GLU A 244 -53.28 16.67 -12.26
CA GLU A 244 -51.88 16.43 -12.64
C GLU A 244 -50.93 17.43 -11.99
N SER A 245 -51.31 18.70 -11.88
CA SER A 245 -50.53 19.72 -11.17
C SER A 245 -50.38 19.41 -9.68
N ASP A 246 -51.46 18.96 -9.03
CA ASP A 246 -51.42 18.58 -7.61
C ASP A 246 -50.57 17.33 -7.40
N ARG A 247 -50.64 16.34 -8.32
CA ARG A 247 -49.78 15.15 -8.32
C ARG A 247 -48.31 15.51 -8.47
N ALA A 248 -47.98 16.40 -9.42
CA ALA A 248 -46.62 16.87 -9.66
C ALA A 248 -46.05 17.59 -8.44
N LYS A 249 -46.80 18.52 -7.84
CA LYS A 249 -46.40 19.22 -6.60
C LYS A 249 -46.18 18.27 -5.43
N GLY A 250 -47.02 17.23 -5.28
CA GLY A 250 -46.84 16.21 -4.26
C GLY A 250 -45.56 15.38 -4.46
N ALA A 251 -45.25 15.03 -5.71
CA ALA A 251 -44.01 14.35 -6.07
C ALA A 251 -42.78 15.23 -5.81
N GLU A 252 -42.83 16.51 -6.19
CA GLU A 252 -41.78 17.50 -5.92
C GLU A 252 -41.52 17.67 -4.42
N ALA A 253 -42.57 17.78 -3.60
CA ALA A 253 -42.44 17.88 -2.15
C ALA A 253 -41.79 16.62 -1.53
N THR A 254 -42.13 15.45 -2.05
CA THR A 254 -41.53 14.17 -1.62
C THR A 254 -40.05 14.12 -2.01
N LEU A 255 -39.73 14.49 -3.25
CA LEU A 255 -38.36 14.55 -3.74
C LEU A 255 -37.51 15.53 -2.92
N GLN A 256 -38.05 16.71 -2.63
CA GLN A 256 -37.39 17.72 -1.80
C GLN A 256 -37.08 17.18 -0.40
N THR A 257 -38.04 16.48 0.22
CA THR A 257 -37.84 15.84 1.54
C THR A 257 -36.71 14.80 1.50
N ASN A 258 -36.66 13.97 0.46
CA ASN A 258 -35.60 12.98 0.29
C ASN A 258 -34.22 13.64 0.09
N ILE A 259 -34.16 14.68 -0.74
CA ILE A 259 -32.93 15.46 -0.98
C ILE A 259 -32.44 16.09 0.33
N ASP A 260 -33.32 16.72 1.10
CA ASP A 260 -32.95 17.32 2.39
C ASP A 260 -32.47 16.28 3.40
N GLY A 261 -33.08 15.09 3.43
CA GLY A 261 -32.65 13.98 4.27
C GLY A 261 -31.29 13.39 3.88
N GLU A 262 -30.99 13.28 2.58
CA GLU A 262 -29.66 12.88 2.10
C GLU A 262 -28.60 13.94 2.38
N ARG A 263 -28.94 15.22 2.19
CA ARG A 263 -28.04 16.33 2.52
C ARG A 263 -27.64 16.31 4.00
N GLN A 264 -28.60 16.13 4.90
CA GLN A 264 -28.32 16.04 6.35
C GLN A 264 -27.46 14.83 6.70
N ARG A 265 -27.71 13.67 6.08
CA ARG A 265 -26.89 12.46 6.28
C ARG A 265 -25.45 12.68 5.80
N ALA A 266 -25.27 13.31 4.64
CA ALA A 266 -23.96 13.65 4.11
C ALA A 266 -23.20 14.63 5.03
N GLU A 267 -23.84 15.74 5.44
CA GLU A 267 -23.24 16.71 6.36
C GLU A 267 -22.83 16.08 7.71
N ALA A 268 -23.64 15.17 8.24
CA ALA A 268 -23.32 14.44 9.47
C ALA A 268 -22.13 13.49 9.28
N ALA A 269 -22.07 12.77 8.16
CA ALA A 269 -20.96 11.88 7.83
C ALA A 269 -19.64 12.66 7.64
N GLU A 270 -19.67 13.78 6.93
CA GLU A 270 -18.53 14.68 6.75
C GLU A 270 -18.00 15.21 8.08
N THR A 271 -18.91 15.63 8.97
CA THR A 271 -18.55 16.09 10.31
C THR A 271 -17.88 14.98 11.13
N ALA A 272 -18.42 13.75 11.08
CA ALA A 272 -17.87 12.60 11.78
C ALA A 272 -16.48 12.20 11.23
N LEU A 273 -16.30 12.23 9.90
CA LEU A 273 -15.01 11.99 9.26
C LEU A 273 -13.99 13.07 9.63
N GLY A 274 -14.39 14.34 9.61
CA GLY A 274 -13.55 15.46 10.03
C GLY A 274 -13.03 15.26 11.47
N LYS A 275 -13.92 14.86 12.39
CA LYS A 275 -13.53 14.55 13.78
C LYS A 275 -12.53 13.39 13.85
N ARG A 276 -12.79 12.27 13.15
CA ARG A 276 -11.87 11.11 13.12
C ARG A 276 -10.49 11.49 12.59
N ILE A 277 -10.42 12.33 11.57
CA ILE A 277 -9.15 12.82 11.01
C ILE A 277 -8.41 13.67 12.06
N THR A 278 -9.10 14.58 12.73
CA THR A 278 -8.51 15.39 13.81
C THR A 278 -8.00 14.52 14.95
N ASP A 279 -8.80 13.58 15.45
CA ASP A 279 -8.43 12.69 16.54
C ASP A 279 -7.19 11.83 16.16
N THR A 280 -7.18 11.28 14.95
CA THR A 280 -6.05 10.50 14.42
C THR A 280 -4.78 11.35 14.34
N LYS A 281 -4.90 12.59 13.84
CA LYS A 281 -3.78 13.53 13.75
C LYS A 281 -3.21 13.85 15.12
N THR A 282 -4.06 14.10 16.12
CA THR A 282 -3.63 14.35 17.50
C THR A 282 -2.93 13.12 18.09
N GLY A 283 -3.46 11.91 17.89
CA GLY A 283 -2.82 10.68 18.35
C GLY A 283 -1.44 10.44 17.73
N LEU A 284 -1.28 10.69 16.43
CA LEU A 284 0.02 10.60 15.74
C LEU A 284 1.02 11.63 16.26
N GLN A 285 0.58 12.87 16.52
CA GLN A 285 1.44 13.91 17.07
C GLN A 285 1.94 13.56 18.48
N GLN A 286 1.07 12.97 19.30
CA GLN A 286 1.45 12.49 20.63
C GLN A 286 2.48 11.35 20.53
N THR A 287 2.24 10.38 19.65
CA THR A 287 3.16 9.26 19.42
C THR A 287 4.53 9.73 18.92
N ASP A 288 4.59 10.71 18.01
CA ASP A 288 5.87 11.29 17.55
C ASP A 288 6.63 11.99 18.69
N ALA A 289 5.90 12.67 19.59
CA ALA A 289 6.51 13.31 20.75
C ALA A 289 7.10 12.28 21.74
N GLU A 290 6.38 11.19 22.00
CA GLU A 290 6.84 10.06 22.83
C GLU A 290 8.09 9.40 22.23
N ILE A 291 8.06 9.09 20.92
CA ILE A 291 9.23 8.51 20.22
C ILE A 291 10.45 9.44 20.30
N ARG A 292 10.26 10.75 20.12
CA ARG A 292 11.37 11.72 20.25
C ARG A 292 11.97 11.73 21.66
N GLN A 293 11.13 11.62 22.69
CA GLN A 293 11.58 11.56 24.07
C GLN A 293 12.37 10.27 24.33
N ASP A 294 11.89 9.13 23.85
CA ASP A 294 12.58 7.84 23.97
C ASP A 294 13.93 7.86 23.25
N ILE A 295 14.01 8.40 22.03
CA ILE A 295 15.27 8.57 21.31
C ILE A 295 16.25 9.45 22.10
N ALA A 296 15.77 10.52 22.73
CA ALA A 296 16.61 11.39 23.55
C ALA A 296 17.13 10.65 24.79
N ALA A 297 16.29 9.87 25.46
CA ALA A 297 16.68 9.05 26.61
C ALA A 297 17.74 8.00 26.22
N VAL A 298 17.51 7.26 25.13
CA VAL A 298 18.47 6.28 24.60
C VAL A 298 19.81 6.92 24.27
N ARG A 299 19.81 8.10 23.64
CA ARG A 299 21.05 8.85 23.36
C ARG A 299 21.81 9.19 24.64
N GLN A 300 21.14 9.65 25.70
CA GLN A 300 21.78 9.95 26.98
C GLN A 300 22.41 8.69 27.60
N THR A 301 21.71 7.55 27.57
CA THR A 301 22.24 6.28 28.07
C THR A 301 23.48 5.82 27.29
N ILE A 302 23.46 5.94 25.95
CA ILE A 302 24.63 5.61 25.12
C ILE A 302 25.83 6.50 25.47
N PHE A 303 25.62 7.81 25.62
CA PHE A 303 26.68 8.74 26.04
C PHE A 303 27.25 8.38 27.41
N ALA A 304 26.41 7.97 28.37
CA ALA A 304 26.86 7.54 29.69
C ALA A 304 27.72 6.27 29.62
N ILE A 305 27.30 5.26 28.83
CA ILE A 305 28.08 4.02 28.61
C ILE A 305 29.42 4.32 27.95
N GLN A 306 29.46 5.19 26.94
CA GLN A 306 30.69 5.57 26.26
C GLN A 306 31.64 6.35 27.17
N ALA A 307 31.11 7.22 28.03
CA ALA A 307 31.92 7.93 29.03
C ALA A 307 32.52 6.97 30.06
N ASP A 308 31.78 5.96 30.49
CA ASP A 308 32.26 4.93 31.44
C ASP A 308 33.32 4.02 30.81
N SER A 309 33.14 3.63 29.54
CA SER A 309 34.09 2.78 28.80
C SER A 309 35.32 3.53 28.24
N ALA A 310 35.30 4.86 28.20
CA ALA A 310 36.50 5.67 27.97
C ALA A 310 37.45 5.68 29.18
N GLY A 311 37.02 5.16 30.33
CA GLY A 311 37.85 4.95 31.52
C GLY A 311 38.74 3.72 31.42
N ARG A 312 39.96 3.90 30.88
CA ARG A 312 41.11 2.96 30.94
C ARG A 312 40.83 1.53 30.42
N VAL A 313 40.87 1.38 29.10
CA VAL A 313 41.08 0.05 28.50
C VAL A 313 42.54 -0.37 28.74
N ILE A 314 42.73 -1.39 29.58
CA ILE A 314 44.02 -1.98 29.93
C ILE A 314 44.48 -2.89 28.78
N PRO A 315 45.75 -2.84 28.32
CA PRO A 315 46.26 -3.75 27.30
C PRO A 315 46.35 -5.19 27.80
N LEU A 316 45.92 -6.15 26.97
CA LEU A 316 45.88 -7.59 27.27
C LEU A 316 47.06 -8.37 26.67
N VAL A 317 47.57 -7.94 25.51
CA VAL A 317 48.65 -8.64 24.81
C VAL A 317 49.68 -7.62 24.32
N MET A 318 50.97 -7.94 24.46
CA MET A 318 52.07 -7.18 23.89
C MET A 318 52.86 -8.04 22.91
N THR A 319 53.10 -7.53 21.71
CA THR A 319 54.04 -8.10 20.74
C THR A 319 55.23 -7.18 20.58
N VAL A 320 56.44 -7.72 20.75
CA VAL A 320 57.69 -6.97 20.58
C VAL A 320 58.50 -7.56 19.43
N GLU A 321 58.85 -6.71 18.47
CA GLU A 321 59.67 -7.08 17.32
C GLU A 321 61.05 -6.41 17.42
N PRO A 322 62.12 -7.19 17.67
CA PRO A 322 63.44 -6.62 17.82
C PRO A 322 64.27 -6.62 16.53
N PRO A 323 65.24 -5.71 16.41
CA PRO A 323 66.20 -5.74 15.31
C PRO A 323 67.06 -7.01 15.40
N ARG A 324 67.13 -7.78 14.32
CA ARG A 324 67.79 -9.10 14.32
C ARG A 324 69.28 -9.03 14.64
N ARG A 325 70.00 -8.09 14.02
CA ARG A 325 71.43 -7.79 14.25
C ARG A 325 71.74 -6.38 13.80
N ILE A 326 72.53 -5.67 14.60
CA ILE A 326 73.01 -4.32 14.27
C ILE A 326 74.50 -4.39 13.99
N THR A 327 74.93 -3.82 12.87
CA THR A 327 76.35 -3.72 12.52
C THR A 327 76.91 -2.41 13.09
N TYR A 328 78.00 -2.48 13.84
CA TYR A 328 78.63 -1.30 14.44
C TYR A 328 79.12 -0.31 13.37
N GLY A 329 78.79 0.97 13.52
CA GLY A 329 79.10 2.03 12.55
C GLY A 329 78.13 2.14 11.37
N ASN A 330 77.02 1.38 11.37
CA ASN A 330 75.95 1.52 10.38
C ASN A 330 75.12 2.79 10.67
N PRO A 331 74.98 3.75 9.73
CA PRO A 331 74.20 4.97 9.93
C PRO A 331 72.68 4.79 9.87
N VAL A 332 72.18 3.59 9.53
CA VAL A 332 70.74 3.30 9.45
C VAL A 332 70.15 3.13 10.86
N LYS A 333 69.22 4.02 11.23
CA LYS A 333 68.44 3.96 12.48
C LYS A 333 67.62 2.67 12.54
N GLN A 334 67.65 1.99 13.67
CA GLN A 334 66.85 0.80 13.93
C GLN A 334 65.96 1.01 15.15
N TYR A 335 64.79 0.36 15.16
CA TYR A 335 63.80 0.52 16.21
C TYR A 335 63.40 -0.84 16.76
N ILE A 336 63.10 -0.90 18.06
CA ILE A 336 62.36 -2.01 18.65
C ILE A 336 60.89 -1.61 18.61
N LYS A 337 60.06 -2.39 17.91
CA LYS A 337 58.62 -2.08 17.79
C LYS A 337 57.84 -2.85 18.84
N ALA A 338 56.99 -2.16 19.59
CA ALA A 338 56.04 -2.76 20.50
C ALA A 338 54.61 -2.42 20.06
N SER A 339 53.71 -3.39 20.08
CA SER A 339 52.29 -3.19 19.80
C SER A 339 51.44 -3.81 20.92
N LEU A 340 50.50 -3.03 21.45
CA LEU A 340 49.60 -3.45 22.52
C LEU A 340 48.19 -3.65 21.99
N LEU A 341 47.58 -4.77 22.34
CA LEU A 341 46.21 -5.10 21.95
C LEU A 341 45.27 -5.13 23.17
N PRO A 342 44.01 -4.68 23.01
CA PRO A 342 43.41 -4.16 21.78
C PRO A 342 43.92 -2.75 21.38
N GLN A 343 43.80 -2.37 20.10
CA GLN A 343 44.38 -1.11 19.57
C GLN A 343 43.86 0.16 20.27
N PHE A 344 42.64 0.10 20.82
CA PHE A 344 42.03 1.19 21.56
C PHE A 344 42.49 1.28 23.04
N ALA A 345 43.36 0.37 23.48
CA ALA A 345 44.06 0.48 24.76
C ALA A 345 45.21 1.50 24.67
N VAL A 346 45.65 2.01 25.82
CA VAL A 346 46.79 2.94 25.91
C VAL A 346 48.07 2.24 25.41
N GLN A 347 48.72 2.84 24.42
CA GLN A 347 49.89 2.26 23.72
C GLN A 347 51.25 2.66 24.34
N ASN A 348 51.25 3.19 25.56
CA ASN A 348 52.47 3.72 26.20
C ASN A 348 53.37 2.57 26.69
N VAL A 349 54.62 2.60 26.26
CA VAL A 349 55.64 1.59 26.57
C VAL A 349 56.89 2.29 27.10
N LEU A 350 57.45 1.74 28.17
CA LEU A 350 58.71 2.15 28.77
C LEU A 350 59.83 1.21 28.32
N TRP A 351 60.96 1.79 27.93
CA TRP A 351 62.16 1.10 27.47
C TRP A 351 63.25 1.22 28.53
N LEU A 352 63.88 0.11 28.91
CA LEU A 352 65.03 0.10 29.81
C LEU A 352 66.15 -0.75 29.23
N SER A 353 67.26 -0.12 28.88
CA SER A 353 68.47 -0.79 28.38
C SER A 353 69.44 -1.10 29.52
N ASP A 354 70.33 -2.08 29.32
CA ASP A 354 71.45 -2.34 30.23
C ASP A 354 72.70 -1.46 29.95
N GLY A 355 72.62 -0.57 28.96
CA GLY A 355 73.63 0.44 28.61
C GLY A 355 74.99 -0.10 28.15
N LYS A 356 75.11 -1.39 27.81
CA LYS A 356 76.41 -2.01 27.48
C LYS A 356 76.82 -1.84 26.02
N ALA A 357 75.95 -2.22 25.11
CA ALA A 357 76.16 -2.21 23.66
C ALA A 357 75.12 -1.34 22.93
N VAL A 358 73.89 -1.26 23.47
CA VAL A 358 72.84 -0.36 22.96
C VAL A 358 72.14 0.39 24.09
N ASP A 359 71.67 1.60 23.78
CA ASP A 359 70.65 2.32 24.54
C ASP A 359 69.37 2.47 23.70
N VAL A 360 68.25 2.84 24.33
CA VAL A 360 66.96 2.95 23.64
C VAL A 360 66.24 4.24 24.03
N GLU A 361 65.89 5.03 23.03
CA GLU A 361 65.11 6.26 23.18
C GLU A 361 63.63 5.99 23.52
N PRO A 362 62.88 6.98 24.06
CA PRO A 362 61.48 6.80 24.44
C PRO A 362 60.54 6.35 23.30
N ASP A 363 60.91 6.62 22.05
CA ASP A 363 60.17 6.21 20.85
C ASP A 363 60.53 4.79 20.37
N GLY A 364 61.47 4.12 21.05
CA GLY A 364 61.98 2.79 20.70
C GLY A 364 63.16 2.79 19.73
N GLU A 365 63.76 3.95 19.39
CA GLU A 365 64.98 4.03 18.58
C GLU A 365 66.17 3.45 19.34
N VAL A 366 66.96 2.60 18.68
CA VAL A 366 68.14 1.94 19.26
C VAL A 366 69.40 2.74 18.96
N GLU A 367 70.02 3.28 20.00
CA GLU A 367 71.32 3.95 19.93
C GLU A 367 72.45 2.93 20.16
N VAL A 368 73.46 2.91 19.30
CA VAL A 368 74.56 1.94 19.39
C VAL A 368 75.75 2.56 20.12
N LEU A 369 76.05 2.02 21.31
CA LEU A 369 77.14 2.51 22.17
C LEU A 369 78.44 1.70 22.01
N GLY A 370 78.33 0.40 21.69
CA GLY A 370 79.49 -0.50 21.69
C GLY A 370 79.22 -1.86 21.06
N LEU A 371 80.26 -2.68 20.93
CA LEU A 371 80.15 -4.05 20.43
C LEU A 371 79.70 -5.00 21.55
N GLY A 372 78.79 -5.92 21.25
CA GLY A 372 78.34 -6.95 22.20
C GLY A 372 76.84 -7.17 22.19
N LYS A 373 76.33 -7.83 23.24
CA LYS A 373 74.91 -8.08 23.44
C LYS A 373 74.41 -7.22 24.58
N SER A 374 73.30 -6.52 24.35
CA SER A 374 72.59 -5.73 25.35
C SER A 374 71.19 -6.25 25.52
N ARG A 375 70.70 -6.21 26.76
CA ARG A 375 69.31 -6.52 27.09
C ARG A 375 68.50 -5.23 27.14
N VAL A 376 67.33 -5.27 26.52
CA VAL A 376 66.34 -4.20 26.55
C VAL A 376 65.04 -4.77 27.12
N HIS A 377 64.53 -4.15 28.17
CA HIS A 377 63.22 -4.42 28.72
C HIS A 377 62.18 -3.49 28.11
N VAL A 378 61.07 -4.07 27.70
CA VAL A 378 59.93 -3.40 27.07
C VAL A 378 58.73 -3.58 27.98
N ILE A 379 58.23 -2.49 28.58
CA ILE A 379 57.28 -2.55 29.69
C ILE A 379 56.06 -1.64 29.42
N PRO A 380 54.85 -2.19 29.26
CA PRO A 380 53.63 -1.39 29.13
C PRO A 380 53.29 -0.65 30.43
N THR A 381 52.86 0.60 30.34
CA THR A 381 52.62 1.44 31.55
C THR A 381 51.38 1.03 32.32
N GLU A 382 50.33 0.56 31.64
CA GLU A 382 49.04 0.18 32.25
C GLU A 382 48.95 -1.31 32.59
N ASN A 383 49.90 -2.14 32.11
CA ASN A 383 49.98 -3.56 32.45
C ASN A 383 51.42 -4.08 32.39
N THR A 384 52.17 -3.87 33.48
CA THR A 384 53.59 -4.26 33.59
C THR A 384 53.82 -5.77 33.57
N ALA A 385 52.77 -6.59 33.78
CA ALA A 385 52.85 -8.04 33.69
C ALA A 385 53.17 -8.53 32.27
N LEU A 386 52.87 -7.72 31.25
CA LEU A 386 53.15 -8.03 29.85
C LEU A 386 54.60 -7.75 29.43
N HIS A 387 55.49 -7.34 30.35
CA HIS A 387 56.86 -6.98 30.01
C HIS A 387 57.58 -8.09 29.22
N GLN A 388 58.38 -7.68 28.23
CA GLN A 388 59.24 -8.60 27.48
C GLN A 388 60.68 -8.11 27.54
N THR A 389 61.60 -9.06 27.56
CA THR A 389 63.04 -8.77 27.49
C THR A 389 63.56 -9.23 26.14
N VAL A 390 64.14 -8.30 25.41
CA VAL A 390 64.77 -8.54 24.13
C VAL A 390 66.29 -8.48 24.30
N THR A 391 67.02 -9.31 23.56
CA THR A 391 68.47 -9.14 23.41
C THR A 391 68.78 -8.56 22.04
N VAL A 392 69.48 -7.43 22.01
CA VAL A 392 69.99 -6.80 20.79
C VAL A 392 71.49 -7.08 20.71
N GLU A 393 71.95 -7.60 19.57
CA GLU A 393 73.34 -7.92 19.31
C GLU A 393 73.95 -6.91 18.32
N VAL A 394 75.01 -6.23 18.77
CA VAL A 394 75.84 -5.35 17.95
C VAL A 394 77.11 -6.08 17.58
N VAL A 395 77.25 -6.38 16.29
CA VAL A 395 78.39 -7.12 15.72
C VAL A 395 79.32 -6.20 14.95
N ARG A 396 80.59 -6.61 14.83
CA ARG A 396 81.50 -5.95 13.90
C ARG A 396 81.01 -6.12 12.47
N PRO A 397 81.22 -5.13 11.59
CA PRO A 397 81.13 -5.34 10.15
C PRO A 397 81.97 -6.57 9.78
N SER A 398 81.35 -7.57 9.16
CA SER A 398 82.05 -8.78 8.73
C SER A 398 82.37 -8.67 7.25
N LEU A 399 83.64 -8.89 6.91
CA LEU A 399 84.13 -8.90 5.54
C LEU A 399 84.27 -10.35 5.08
N ILE A 400 83.60 -10.72 3.99
CA ILE A 400 83.70 -12.03 3.35
C ILE A 400 84.65 -11.90 2.17
N LYS A 401 85.64 -12.78 2.06
CA LYS A 401 86.52 -12.82 0.88
C LYS A 401 85.74 -13.30 -0.33
N SER A 402 85.64 -12.46 -1.37
CA SER A 402 84.91 -12.74 -2.61
C SER A 402 85.81 -13.09 -3.79
N GLY A 403 87.14 -13.08 -3.59
CA GLY A 403 88.12 -13.41 -4.62
C GLY A 403 89.56 -13.16 -4.16
N HIS A 404 90.52 -13.27 -5.08
CA HIS A 404 91.95 -13.07 -4.76
C HIS A 404 92.31 -11.63 -4.37
N ALA A 405 91.50 -10.63 -4.75
CA ALA A 405 91.75 -9.22 -4.50
C ALA A 405 90.49 -8.44 -4.02
N SER A 406 89.45 -9.12 -3.54
CA SER A 406 88.20 -8.45 -3.12
C SER A 406 87.62 -8.98 -1.81
N LEU A 407 87.12 -8.05 -0.98
CA LEU A 407 86.37 -8.30 0.24
C LEU A 407 84.95 -7.71 0.07
N LEU A 408 83.93 -8.48 0.41
CA LEU A 408 82.52 -8.05 0.47
C LEU A 408 82.16 -7.75 1.92
N LEU A 409 81.42 -6.67 2.18
CA LEU A 409 80.77 -6.49 3.48
C LEU A 409 79.52 -7.38 3.52
N ALA A 410 79.41 -8.26 4.51
CA ALA A 410 78.28 -9.19 4.59
C ALA A 410 76.95 -8.40 4.76
N GLY A 411 76.14 -8.36 3.70
CA GLY A 411 74.84 -7.69 3.65
C GLY A 411 74.74 -6.44 2.75
N ALA A 412 75.83 -5.95 2.14
CA ALA A 412 75.78 -4.87 1.14
C ALA A 412 76.97 -4.92 0.16
N ASN A 413 76.81 -4.30 -1.02
CA ASN A 413 77.68 -4.41 -2.19
C ASN A 413 79.17 -4.07 -1.96
N VAL A 414 80.01 -4.74 -2.76
CA VAL A 414 81.49 -4.74 -2.86
C VAL A 414 82.23 -3.48 -2.37
N LEU A 415 83.25 -3.68 -1.53
CA LEU A 415 84.31 -2.68 -1.27
C LEU A 415 85.55 -3.04 -2.11
N LEU A 416 85.86 -2.21 -3.11
CA LEU A 416 87.10 -2.28 -3.88
C LEU A 416 88.18 -1.47 -3.17
N PHE A 417 89.26 -2.13 -2.73
CA PHE A 417 90.48 -1.45 -2.29
C PHE A 417 91.38 -1.27 -3.52
N THR A 418 91.66 -0.02 -3.91
CA THR A 418 92.75 0.32 -4.83
C THR A 418 94.07 0.40 -4.10
#